data_AF-A0A9X1YMX2-F1
#
_entry.id   AF-A0A9X1YMX2-F1
#
_cell.length_a   1.000
_cell.length_b   1.000
_cell.length_c   1.000
_cell.angle_alpha   90.00
_cell.angle_beta   90.00
_cell.angle_gamma   90.00
#
_symmetry.space_group_name_H-M   'P 1'
#
loop_
_entity.id
_entity.type
_entity.pdbx_description
1 polymer ?
#
loop_
_entity_poly.entity_id
_entity_poly.type
_entity_poly.pdbx_seq_one_letter_code
_entity_poly.pdbx_strand_id
1 'polypeptide(L)'
;MKVYLDTEFTDLDEPNLLSVGMVSASGDEFYCELSLELADTRDRMRVVSDFVLHGPVLSQWGLVPGAACSHLELGRRAGAWLRDLAMAHGGVEVLSDCRLDFELLEGALRHANALQTLRAVITSRTIAGVIESPVGQRAQVAAFQYIARERGLMQHHALADVLALRAAHIGNRATIELSAMRARLGITDESARAAVQQQTADSEDVKDSWVRDGLLIGGAQLSEAWNCSSQRLEQARDRDDLVSLKFRGLHWYPAPMAVVSADDVSQVSAALRGVDAISQFIFWSRNHGSIGGLTVAQAIVDGRLRDVVRLAQSLASEWSER
;
A
#
# COMPACT_ATOMS: atom_id res chain seq x y z
N MET A 1 -17.38 0.80 15.72
CA MET A 1 -17.62 1.20 14.32
C MET A 1 -16.30 1.10 13.54
N LYS A 2 -16.33 0.75 12.25
CA LYS A 2 -15.15 0.83 11.38
C LYS A 2 -15.14 2.17 10.63
N VAL A 3 -13.99 2.81 10.55
CA VAL A 3 -13.75 4.03 9.78
C VAL A 3 -12.56 3.77 8.87
N TYR A 4 -12.67 4.10 7.60
CA TYR A 4 -11.56 4.09 6.66
C TYR A 4 -10.91 5.47 6.68
N LEU A 5 -9.59 5.54 6.52
CA LEU A 5 -8.79 6.75 6.55
C LEU A 5 -7.82 6.75 5.37
N ASP A 6 -7.66 7.93 4.77
CA ASP A 6 -6.60 8.27 3.83
C ASP A 6 -6.17 9.72 4.06
N THR A 7 -4.90 10.05 3.78
CA THR A 7 -4.36 11.41 3.94
C THR A 7 -3.48 11.82 2.76
N GLU A 8 -3.48 13.12 2.47
CA GLU A 8 -2.47 13.74 1.61
C GLU A 8 -1.49 14.54 2.47
N PHE A 9 -0.22 14.54 2.10
CA PHE A 9 0.86 15.19 2.84
C PHE A 9 1.98 15.71 1.92
N THR A 10 2.94 16.46 2.46
CA THR A 10 3.93 17.22 1.68
C THR A 10 4.89 16.37 0.85
N ASP A 11 5.51 15.37 1.48
CA ASP A 11 6.62 14.57 0.95
C ASP A 11 6.80 13.31 1.82
N LEU A 12 7.69 12.40 1.42
CA LEU A 12 7.92 11.14 2.12
C LEU A 12 9.04 11.18 3.17
N ASP A 13 9.87 12.23 3.17
CA ASP A 13 11.04 12.33 4.06
C ASP A 13 10.65 12.93 5.42
N GLU A 14 9.88 14.03 5.40
CA GLU A 14 9.32 14.72 6.56
C GLU A 14 7.83 15.03 6.35
N PRO A 15 6.96 14.00 6.33
CA PRO A 15 5.56 14.13 5.93
C PRO A 15 4.79 15.08 6.84
N ASN A 16 4.22 16.12 6.22
CA ASN A 16 3.33 17.07 6.88
C ASN A 16 1.92 16.98 6.28
N LEU A 17 0.92 16.78 7.15
CA LEU A 17 -0.47 16.64 6.74
C LEU A 17 -0.99 17.85 5.94
N LEU A 18 -1.67 17.58 4.82
CA LEU A 18 -2.33 18.56 3.96
C LEU A 18 -3.85 18.34 3.90
N SER A 19 -4.33 17.09 3.83
CA SER A 19 -5.77 16.79 3.87
C SER A 19 -6.07 15.44 4.53
N VAL A 20 -7.29 15.28 5.04
CA VAL A 20 -7.79 14.04 5.65
C VAL A 20 -9.11 13.66 5.03
N GLY A 21 -9.20 12.44 4.50
CA GLY A 21 -10.44 11.78 4.13
C GLY A 21 -10.76 10.65 5.10
N MET A 22 -11.99 10.62 5.62
CA MET A 22 -12.48 9.50 6.42
C MET A 22 -13.89 9.11 6.00
N VAL A 23 -14.18 7.80 5.99
CA VAL A 23 -15.52 7.29 5.70
C VAL A 23 -15.88 6.17 6.66
N SER A 24 -17.06 6.20 7.27
CA SER A 24 -17.52 5.13 8.14
C SER A 24 -17.97 3.90 7.35
N ALA A 25 -18.05 2.74 8.00
CA ALA A 25 -18.65 1.56 7.37
C ALA A 25 -20.12 1.78 6.97
N SER A 26 -20.86 2.66 7.67
CA SER A 26 -22.22 3.07 7.29
C SER A 26 -22.27 4.04 6.10
N GLY A 27 -21.14 4.67 5.73
CA GLY A 27 -21.04 5.59 4.60
C GLY A 27 -21.09 7.07 4.98
N ASP A 28 -20.99 7.39 6.27
CA ASP A 28 -20.81 8.78 6.73
C ASP A 28 -19.43 9.26 6.32
N GLU A 29 -19.35 10.41 5.67
CA GLU A 29 -18.12 10.94 5.10
C GLU A 29 -17.61 12.13 5.92
N PHE A 30 -16.29 12.27 5.95
CA PHE A 30 -15.58 13.40 6.51
C PHE A 30 -14.42 13.76 5.58
N TYR A 31 -14.30 15.05 5.26
CA TYR A 31 -13.18 15.56 4.51
C TYR A 31 -12.81 16.97 4.99
N CYS A 32 -11.52 17.22 5.17
CA CYS A 32 -10.95 18.53 5.46
C CYS A 32 -9.61 18.66 4.73
N GLU A 33 -9.32 19.87 4.26
CA GLU A 33 -8.06 20.23 3.60
C GLU A 33 -7.51 21.51 4.22
N LEU A 34 -6.18 21.66 4.23
CA LEU A 34 -5.55 22.91 4.66
C LEU A 34 -5.80 24.00 3.63
N SER A 35 -6.28 25.16 4.10
CA SER A 35 -6.42 26.34 3.25
C SER A 35 -5.03 26.87 2.87
N LEU A 36 -4.77 26.97 1.56
CA LEU A 36 -3.52 27.48 0.99
C LEU A 36 -3.32 28.99 1.26
N GLU A 37 -4.36 29.69 1.68
CA GLU A 37 -4.32 31.12 2.01
C GLU A 37 -3.74 31.41 3.40
N LEU A 38 -3.67 30.39 4.27
CA LEU A 38 -3.20 30.53 5.65
C LEU A 38 -1.67 30.46 5.74
N ALA A 39 -1.10 31.24 6.65
CA ALA A 39 0.35 31.35 6.82
C ALA A 39 1.02 30.02 7.21
N ASP A 40 0.45 29.27 8.16
CA ASP A 40 0.95 27.95 8.59
C ASP A 40 0.98 26.95 7.41
N THR A 41 -0.05 26.96 6.57
CA THR A 41 -0.08 26.15 5.34
C THR A 41 1.04 26.56 4.39
N ARG A 42 1.25 27.86 4.17
CA ARG A 42 2.32 28.34 3.27
C ARG A 42 3.71 27.91 3.71
N ASP A 43 3.97 27.77 5.01
CA ASP A 43 5.26 27.28 5.49
C ASP A 43 5.44 25.78 5.20
N ARG A 44 4.37 24.98 5.36
CA ARG A 44 4.33 23.57 4.92
C ARG A 44 4.53 23.42 3.41
N MET A 45 3.96 24.34 2.63
CA MET A 45 4.08 24.36 1.16
C MET A 45 5.53 24.52 0.66
N ARG A 46 6.49 24.94 1.49
CA ARG A 46 7.90 25.13 1.08
C ARG A 46 8.66 23.83 0.93
N VAL A 47 8.20 22.75 1.55
CA VAL A 47 8.84 21.42 1.53
C VAL A 47 8.04 20.40 0.73
N VAL A 48 6.97 20.83 0.07
CA VAL A 48 6.13 19.99 -0.77
C VAL A 48 6.92 19.44 -1.96
N SER A 49 6.75 18.14 -2.22
CA SER A 49 7.34 17.46 -3.38
C SER A 49 6.72 17.90 -4.71
N ASP A 50 7.47 17.77 -5.80
CA ASP A 50 6.98 18.09 -7.16
C ASP A 50 5.71 17.30 -7.53
N PHE A 51 5.59 16.06 -7.06
CA PHE A 51 4.39 15.23 -7.29
C PHE A 51 3.15 15.85 -6.67
N VAL A 52 3.26 16.35 -5.44
CA VAL A 52 2.14 16.99 -4.74
C VAL A 52 1.85 18.37 -5.33
N LEU A 53 2.89 19.15 -5.63
CA LEU A 53 2.76 20.52 -6.13
C LEU A 53 2.23 20.61 -7.56
N HIS A 54 2.75 19.77 -8.47
CA HIS A 54 2.48 19.84 -9.90
C HIS A 54 1.68 18.64 -10.43
N GLY A 55 1.42 17.65 -9.60
CA GLY A 55 0.69 16.45 -9.96
C GLY A 55 -0.78 16.46 -9.50
N PRO A 56 -1.33 15.28 -9.18
CA PRO A 56 -2.76 15.10 -8.98
C PRO A 56 -3.25 15.59 -7.62
N VAL A 57 -2.38 15.86 -6.64
CA VAL A 57 -2.81 16.20 -5.27
C VAL A 57 -3.41 17.60 -5.20
N LEU A 58 -2.60 18.65 -5.34
CA LEU A 58 -3.08 20.03 -5.15
C LEU A 58 -3.96 20.54 -6.28
N SER A 59 -3.91 19.93 -7.47
CA SER A 59 -4.83 20.28 -8.56
C SER A 59 -6.30 20.00 -8.22
N GLN A 60 -6.55 19.25 -7.15
CA GLN A 60 -7.89 18.88 -6.68
C GLN A 60 -8.34 19.66 -5.43
N TRP A 61 -7.56 20.64 -4.95
CA TRP A 61 -7.93 21.47 -3.80
C TRP A 61 -9.16 22.34 -4.08
N GLY A 62 -10.01 22.53 -3.08
CA GLY A 62 -11.19 23.39 -3.16
C GLY A 62 -12.38 22.77 -3.91
N LEU A 63 -12.28 21.51 -4.33
CA LEU A 63 -13.38 20.79 -4.99
C LEU A 63 -14.51 20.40 -4.02
N VAL A 64 -14.24 20.30 -2.72
CA VAL A 64 -15.23 19.98 -1.69
C VAL A 64 -15.62 21.25 -0.90
N PRO A 65 -16.85 21.76 -1.04
CA PRO A 65 -17.28 22.97 -0.35
C PRO A 65 -17.17 22.88 1.17
N GLY A 66 -16.53 23.87 1.79
CA GLY A 66 -16.39 23.96 3.25
C GLY A 66 -15.28 23.11 3.87
N ALA A 67 -14.52 22.37 3.05
CA ALA A 67 -13.41 21.53 3.50
C ALA A 67 -12.17 22.32 3.95
N ALA A 68 -11.91 23.47 3.32
CA ALA A 68 -10.75 24.29 3.60
C ALA A 68 -10.75 24.84 5.04
N CYS A 69 -9.68 24.59 5.78
CA CYS A 69 -9.55 25.01 7.18
C CYS A 69 -8.08 25.19 7.61
N SER A 70 -7.86 25.62 8.86
CA SER A 70 -6.52 25.64 9.45
C SER A 70 -6.16 24.26 10.01
N HIS A 71 -4.88 23.99 10.27
CA HIS A 71 -4.45 22.72 10.85
C HIS A 71 -5.09 22.45 12.22
N LEU A 72 -5.21 23.48 13.06
CA LEU A 72 -5.92 23.39 14.34
C LEU A 72 -7.40 23.02 14.16
N GLU A 73 -8.06 23.63 13.18
CA GLU A 73 -9.47 23.37 12.90
C GLU A 73 -9.69 21.98 12.30
N LEU A 74 -8.80 21.52 11.42
CA LEU A 74 -8.79 20.16 10.90
C LEU A 74 -8.79 19.14 12.04
N GLY A 75 -7.84 19.28 12.98
CA GLY A 75 -7.76 18.39 14.14
C GLY A 75 -9.00 18.44 15.04
N ARG A 76 -9.61 19.63 15.21
CA ARG A 76 -10.87 19.77 15.99
C ARG A 76 -12.05 19.09 15.31
N ARG A 77 -12.23 19.30 14.00
CA ARG A 77 -13.31 18.72 13.21
C ARG A 77 -13.19 17.20 13.13
N ALA A 78 -12.00 16.70 12.81
CA ALA A 78 -11.73 15.26 12.78
C ALA A 78 -11.96 14.61 14.15
N GLY A 79 -11.47 15.25 15.22
CA GLY A 79 -11.67 14.77 16.58
C GLY A 79 -13.12 14.77 17.02
N ALA A 80 -13.90 15.80 16.65
CA ALA A 80 -15.33 15.85 16.92
C ALA A 80 -16.08 14.74 16.19
N TRP A 81 -15.82 14.56 14.90
CA TRP A 81 -16.45 13.53 14.09
C TRP A 81 -16.18 12.12 14.62
N LEU A 82 -14.92 11.81 14.96
CA LEU A 82 -14.54 10.52 15.54
C LEU A 82 -15.16 10.31 16.93
N ARG A 83 -15.24 11.35 17.76
CA ARG A 83 -15.88 11.28 19.07
C ARG A 83 -17.37 10.95 18.94
N ASP A 84 -18.06 11.62 18.02
CA ASP A 84 -19.50 11.43 17.83
C ASP A 84 -19.79 10.00 17.35
N LEU A 85 -19.00 9.46 16.42
CA LEU A 85 -19.06 8.06 16.03
C LEU A 85 -18.74 7.10 17.19
N ALA A 86 -17.72 7.40 17.99
CA ALA A 86 -17.34 6.58 19.12
C ALA A 86 -18.45 6.54 20.19
N MET A 87 -19.09 7.67 20.49
CA MET A 87 -20.23 7.75 21.40
C MET A 87 -21.42 6.95 20.89
N ALA A 88 -21.71 7.01 19.59
CA ALA A 88 -22.83 6.27 18.99
C ALA A 88 -22.60 4.75 18.94
N HIS A 89 -21.35 4.28 18.86
CA HIS A 89 -21.05 2.88 18.58
C HIS A 89 -20.15 2.19 19.62
N GLY A 90 -19.85 2.84 20.73
CA GLY A 90 -18.98 2.30 21.80
C GLY A 90 -17.50 2.20 21.43
N GLY A 91 -17.06 2.87 20.37
CA GLY A 91 -15.68 2.90 19.89
C GLY A 91 -15.53 2.90 18.37
N VAL A 92 -14.35 3.27 17.89
CA VAL A 92 -13.98 3.37 16.48
C VAL A 92 -12.68 2.59 16.23
N GLU A 93 -12.69 1.72 15.22
CA GLU A 93 -11.49 1.12 14.64
C GLU A 93 -11.21 1.83 13.31
N VAL A 94 -10.09 2.54 13.25
CA VAL A 94 -9.62 3.26 12.05
C VAL A 94 -8.77 2.31 11.20
N LEU A 95 -9.13 2.20 9.92
CA LEU A 95 -8.54 1.33 8.93
C LEU A 95 -7.85 2.18 7.87
N SER A 96 -6.55 2.01 7.70
CA SER A 96 -5.76 2.66 6.65
C SER A 96 -4.95 1.61 5.87
N ASP A 97 -4.54 1.91 4.66
CA ASP A 97 -3.64 1.07 3.88
C ASP A 97 -2.17 1.28 4.28
N CYS A 98 -1.81 2.45 4.79
CA CYS A 98 -0.51 2.74 5.39
C CYS A 98 -0.62 3.18 6.86
N ARG A 99 0.42 2.90 7.66
CA ARG A 99 0.54 3.36 9.05
C ARG A 99 0.62 4.89 9.13
N LEU A 100 1.31 5.51 8.16
CA LEU A 100 1.62 6.93 8.13
C LEU A 100 0.37 7.81 8.20
N ASP A 101 -0.71 7.44 7.50
CA ASP A 101 -1.97 8.19 7.52
C ASP A 101 -2.54 8.35 8.93
N PHE A 102 -2.49 7.27 9.71
CA PHE A 102 -2.95 7.31 11.09
C PHE A 102 -2.04 8.16 11.98
N GLU A 103 -0.73 8.13 11.76
CA GLU A 103 0.24 8.94 12.51
C GLU A 103 0.07 10.43 12.23
N LEU A 104 -0.21 10.79 10.97
CA LEU A 104 -0.54 12.16 10.56
C LEU A 104 -1.86 12.64 11.19
N LEU A 105 -2.90 11.80 11.19
CA LEU A 105 -4.15 12.08 11.90
C LEU A 105 -3.92 12.25 13.41
N GLU A 106 -3.16 11.36 14.06
CA GLU A 106 -2.82 11.50 15.48
C GLU A 106 -2.07 12.81 15.75
N GLY A 107 -1.19 13.23 14.83
CA GLY A 107 -0.51 14.53 14.85
C GLY A 107 -1.51 15.70 14.90
N ALA A 108 -2.47 15.72 13.99
CA ALA A 108 -3.51 16.76 13.95
C ALA A 108 -4.41 16.74 15.20
N LEU A 109 -4.81 15.55 15.67
CA LEU A 109 -5.60 15.40 16.89
C LEU A 109 -4.83 15.86 18.13
N ARG A 110 -3.52 15.62 18.19
CA ARG A 110 -2.65 16.10 19.27
C ARG A 110 -2.53 17.61 19.24
N HIS A 111 -2.30 18.19 18.07
CA HIS A 111 -2.24 19.64 17.88
C HIS A 111 -3.54 20.33 18.33
N ALA A 112 -4.70 19.68 18.12
CA ALA A 112 -6.00 20.16 18.56
C ALA A 112 -6.38 19.81 20.01
N ASN A 113 -5.49 19.18 20.79
CA ASN A 113 -5.77 18.66 22.14
C ASN A 113 -6.95 17.66 22.21
N ALA A 114 -7.29 17.00 21.10
CA ALA A 114 -8.37 16.02 21.03
C ALA A 114 -7.90 14.59 21.34
N LEU A 115 -6.63 14.27 21.03
CA LEU A 115 -6.10 12.91 21.09
C LEU A 115 -6.25 12.24 22.47
N GLN A 116 -6.03 12.98 23.56
CA GLN A 116 -6.10 12.42 24.91
C GLN A 116 -7.49 11.85 25.24
N THR A 117 -8.54 12.51 24.79
CA THR A 117 -9.92 12.06 25.01
C THR A 117 -10.31 10.88 24.11
N LEU A 118 -9.70 10.78 22.93
CA LEU A 118 -10.04 9.79 21.93
C LEU A 118 -9.26 8.47 22.07
N ARG A 119 -8.08 8.49 22.71
CA ARG A 119 -7.22 7.30 22.87
C ARG A 119 -7.90 6.10 23.54
N ALA A 120 -8.89 6.33 24.39
CA ALA A 120 -9.62 5.25 25.07
C ALA A 120 -10.66 4.57 24.15
N VAL A 121 -11.05 5.22 23.05
CA VAL A 121 -12.17 4.80 22.20
C VAL A 121 -11.79 4.64 20.73
N ILE A 122 -10.55 4.93 20.35
CA ILE A 122 -10.02 4.74 19.00
C ILE A 122 -8.91 3.70 19.02
N THR A 123 -9.01 2.72 18.13
CA THR A 123 -7.91 1.82 17.74
C THR A 123 -7.61 2.00 16.26
N SER A 124 -6.43 1.56 15.81
CA SER A 124 -6.06 1.58 14.39
C SER A 124 -5.55 0.22 13.92
N ARG A 125 -5.75 -0.07 12.63
CA ARG A 125 -5.29 -1.28 11.97
C ARG A 125 -4.99 -1.02 10.50
N THR A 126 -3.81 -1.45 10.06
CA THR A 126 -3.46 -1.42 8.64
C THR A 126 -4.14 -2.57 7.88
N ILE A 127 -4.69 -2.29 6.70
CA ILE A 127 -5.42 -3.25 5.87
C ILE A 127 -4.84 -3.42 4.45
N ALA A 128 -3.57 -3.06 4.23
CA ALA A 128 -2.87 -3.19 2.94
C ALA A 128 -3.09 -4.55 2.25
N GLY A 129 -2.86 -5.67 2.95
CA GLY A 129 -3.05 -7.00 2.35
C GLY A 129 -4.50 -7.33 1.95
N VAL A 130 -5.51 -6.61 2.46
CA VAL A 130 -6.92 -6.85 2.13
C VAL A 130 -7.30 -6.17 0.81
N ILE A 131 -6.69 -5.03 0.49
CA ILE A 131 -6.96 -4.28 -0.76
C ILE A 131 -6.23 -4.86 -1.96
N GLU A 132 -5.11 -5.55 -1.75
CA GLU A 132 -4.31 -6.16 -2.82
C GLU A 132 -4.99 -7.37 -3.49
N SER A 133 -6.09 -7.88 -2.94
CA SER A 133 -6.86 -8.97 -3.56
C SER A 133 -7.43 -8.55 -4.94
N PRO A 134 -7.56 -9.46 -5.92
CA PRO A 134 -8.14 -9.13 -7.22
C PRO A 134 -9.57 -8.56 -7.14
N VAL A 135 -10.35 -8.99 -6.14
CA VAL A 135 -11.69 -8.44 -5.89
C VAL A 135 -11.60 -7.02 -5.33
N GLY A 136 -10.69 -6.79 -4.37
CA GLY A 136 -10.40 -5.47 -3.81
C GLY A 136 -9.98 -4.48 -4.89
N GLN A 137 -9.01 -4.85 -5.73
CA GLN A 137 -8.53 -4.01 -6.83
C GLN A 137 -9.64 -3.67 -7.83
N ARG A 138 -10.47 -4.64 -8.24
CA ARG A 138 -11.61 -4.37 -9.14
C ARG A 138 -12.62 -3.42 -8.50
N ALA A 139 -12.93 -3.60 -7.22
CA ALA A 139 -13.82 -2.72 -6.49
C ALA A 139 -13.25 -1.30 -6.35
N GLN A 140 -11.93 -1.19 -6.13
CA GLN A 140 -11.22 0.09 -6.06
C GLN A 140 -11.28 0.83 -7.41
N VAL A 141 -10.96 0.15 -8.51
CA VAL A 141 -11.04 0.73 -9.87
C VAL A 141 -12.46 1.18 -10.19
N ALA A 142 -13.46 0.35 -9.90
CA ALA A 142 -14.87 0.70 -10.13
C ALA A 142 -15.29 1.90 -9.27
N ALA A 143 -14.83 1.98 -8.02
CA ALA A 143 -15.07 3.11 -7.13
C ALA A 143 -14.46 4.39 -7.69
N PHE A 144 -13.18 4.37 -8.11
CA PHE A 144 -12.54 5.54 -8.71
C PHE A 144 -13.25 6.03 -9.96
N GLN A 145 -13.67 5.13 -10.86
CA GLN A 145 -14.44 5.49 -12.05
C GLN A 145 -15.77 6.17 -11.69
N TYR A 146 -16.47 5.65 -10.68
CA TYR A 146 -17.71 6.24 -10.19
C TYR A 146 -17.49 7.61 -9.55
N ILE A 147 -16.50 7.72 -8.66
CA ILE A 147 -16.17 8.97 -7.95
C ILE A 147 -15.77 10.07 -8.94
N ALA A 148 -14.91 9.75 -9.91
CA ALA A 148 -14.50 10.69 -10.96
C ALA A 148 -15.70 11.20 -11.76
N ARG A 149 -16.64 10.31 -12.12
CA ARG A 149 -17.83 10.69 -12.90
C ARG A 149 -18.84 11.51 -12.10
N GLU A 150 -19.12 11.12 -10.87
CA GLU A 150 -20.20 11.72 -10.08
C GLU A 150 -19.75 12.94 -9.26
N ARG A 151 -18.48 12.98 -8.88
CA ARG A 151 -17.94 13.99 -7.95
C ARG A 151 -16.78 14.80 -8.52
N GLY A 152 -16.22 14.39 -9.66
CA GLY A 152 -15.05 15.05 -10.25
C GLY A 152 -13.77 14.88 -9.43
N LEU A 153 -13.75 13.96 -8.45
CA LEU A 153 -12.57 13.66 -7.64
C LEU A 153 -11.84 12.45 -8.25
N MET A 154 -10.53 12.55 -8.31
CA MET A 154 -9.62 11.57 -8.89
C MET A 154 -8.76 10.94 -7.77
N GLN A 155 -8.01 9.91 -8.12
CA GLN A 155 -6.99 9.34 -7.24
C GLN A 155 -6.01 10.43 -6.76
N HIS A 156 -5.47 10.28 -5.55
CA HIS A 156 -4.66 11.29 -4.85
C HIS A 156 -5.47 12.50 -4.38
N HIS A 157 -6.74 12.25 -4.07
CA HIS A 157 -7.56 13.13 -3.26
C HIS A 157 -8.06 12.29 -2.09
N ALA A 158 -7.75 12.68 -0.85
CA ALA A 158 -7.97 11.81 0.30
C ALA A 158 -9.40 11.26 0.45
N LEU A 159 -10.43 12.04 0.11
CA LEU A 159 -11.82 11.53 0.10
C LEU A 159 -12.07 10.47 -0.99
N ALA A 160 -11.47 10.62 -2.18
CA ALA A 160 -11.63 9.66 -3.25
C ALA A 160 -10.92 8.34 -2.91
N ASP A 161 -9.70 8.45 -2.39
CA ASP A 161 -8.85 7.32 -2.04
C ASP A 161 -9.48 6.52 -0.88
N VAL A 162 -9.98 7.19 0.16
CA VAL A 162 -10.66 6.50 1.27
C VAL A 162 -11.99 5.83 0.86
N LEU A 163 -12.74 6.41 -0.09
CA LEU A 163 -13.96 5.80 -0.63
C LEU A 163 -13.63 4.54 -1.43
N ALA A 164 -12.55 4.58 -2.21
CA ALA A 164 -12.05 3.44 -2.97
C ALA A 164 -11.49 2.34 -2.05
N LEU A 165 -10.76 2.71 -0.99
CA LEU A 165 -10.29 1.82 0.08
C LEU A 165 -11.46 1.09 0.76
N ARG A 166 -12.51 1.83 1.11
CA ARG A 166 -13.75 1.25 1.67
C ARG A 166 -14.41 0.27 0.72
N ALA A 167 -14.53 0.61 -0.56
CA ALA A 167 -15.12 -0.27 -1.57
C ALA A 167 -14.33 -1.58 -1.70
N ALA A 168 -12.99 -1.49 -1.74
CA ALA A 168 -12.11 -2.64 -1.78
C ALA A 168 -12.28 -3.57 -0.56
N HIS A 169 -12.28 -3.00 0.65
CA HIS A 169 -12.45 -3.78 1.88
C HIS A 169 -13.82 -4.46 1.97
N ILE A 170 -14.90 -3.77 1.59
CA ILE A 170 -16.27 -4.33 1.59
C ILE A 170 -16.39 -5.44 0.54
N GLY A 171 -15.88 -5.22 -0.68
CA GLY A 171 -15.91 -6.23 -1.75
C GLY A 171 -15.19 -7.53 -1.36
N ASN A 172 -14.03 -7.41 -0.72
CA ASN A 172 -13.28 -8.57 -0.24
C ASN A 172 -14.03 -9.30 0.90
N ARG A 173 -14.55 -8.56 1.89
CA ARG A 173 -15.33 -9.16 2.99
C ARG A 173 -16.59 -9.89 2.54
N ALA A 174 -17.36 -9.31 1.62
CA ALA A 174 -18.57 -9.95 1.10
C ALA A 174 -18.25 -11.29 0.42
N THR A 175 -17.12 -11.35 -0.29
CA THR A 175 -16.64 -12.59 -0.93
C THR A 175 -16.29 -13.66 0.11
N ILE A 176 -15.58 -13.29 1.18
CA ILE A 176 -15.22 -14.21 2.28
C ILE A 176 -16.48 -14.74 2.98
N GLU A 177 -17.44 -13.86 3.29
CA GLU A 177 -18.68 -14.23 3.99
C GLU A 177 -19.58 -15.13 3.12
N LEU A 178 -19.67 -14.87 1.82
CA LEU A 178 -20.39 -15.73 0.87
C LEU A 178 -19.75 -17.13 0.78
N SER A 179 -18.42 -17.21 0.74
CA SER A 179 -17.69 -18.48 0.74
C SER A 179 -17.93 -19.26 2.04
N ALA A 180 -17.87 -18.60 3.19
CA ALA A 180 -18.15 -19.22 4.49
C ALA A 180 -19.61 -19.69 4.62
N MET A 181 -20.57 -18.91 4.09
CA MET A 181 -22.00 -19.29 4.10
C MET A 181 -22.27 -20.51 3.21
N ARG A 182 -21.69 -20.56 2.01
CA ARG A 182 -21.80 -21.71 1.10
C ARG A 182 -21.25 -23.00 1.72
N ALA A 183 -20.13 -22.90 2.44
CA ALA A 183 -19.56 -24.02 3.19
C ALA A 183 -20.50 -24.53 4.31
N ARG A 184 -21.14 -23.63 5.06
CA ARG A 184 -22.08 -24.00 6.15
C ARG A 184 -23.37 -24.64 5.65
N LEU A 185 -23.84 -24.27 4.46
CA LEU A 185 -25.07 -24.79 3.87
C LEU A 185 -24.91 -26.17 3.21
N GLY A 186 -23.72 -26.77 3.28
CA GLY A 186 -23.46 -28.08 2.66
C GLY A 186 -23.65 -28.07 1.15
N ILE A 187 -23.66 -26.88 0.52
CA ILE A 187 -23.62 -26.71 -0.93
C ILE A 187 -22.17 -26.99 -1.32
N THR A 188 -21.80 -28.27 -1.27
CA THR A 188 -20.55 -28.78 -1.81
C THR A 188 -20.79 -29.05 -3.27
N ASP A 189 -20.67 -28.00 -4.07
CA ASP A 189 -20.14 -28.20 -5.41
C ASP A 189 -18.77 -28.88 -5.21
N GLU A 190 -18.37 -29.86 -6.02
CA GLU A 190 -17.00 -30.44 -5.91
C GLU A 190 -15.91 -29.33 -5.98
N SER A 191 -16.29 -28.19 -6.57
CA SER A 191 -15.65 -26.86 -6.54
C SER A 191 -15.38 -26.28 -5.14
N ALA A 192 -16.15 -26.61 -4.11
CA ALA A 192 -16.05 -26.07 -2.75
C ALA A 192 -15.09 -26.87 -1.85
N ARG A 193 -14.89 -28.17 -2.11
CA ARG A 193 -13.75 -28.91 -1.55
C ARG A 193 -12.44 -28.42 -2.17
N ALA A 194 -12.46 -28.07 -3.46
CA ALA A 194 -11.37 -27.30 -4.06
C ALA A 194 -11.23 -25.90 -3.43
N ALA A 195 -12.32 -25.22 -3.03
CA ALA A 195 -12.28 -23.88 -2.44
C ALA A 195 -11.68 -23.82 -1.01
N VAL A 196 -11.93 -24.82 -0.16
CA VAL A 196 -11.31 -24.88 1.19
C VAL A 196 -9.85 -25.36 1.11
N GLN A 197 -9.49 -26.14 0.08
CA GLN A 197 -8.09 -26.38 -0.29
C GLN A 197 -7.46 -25.21 -1.09
N GLN A 198 -8.26 -24.30 -1.64
CA GLN A 198 -7.85 -23.02 -2.25
C GLN A 198 -7.71 -21.90 -1.21
N GLN A 199 -8.13 -22.09 0.04
CA GLN A 199 -7.81 -21.14 1.13
C GLN A 199 -6.35 -21.25 1.62
N THR A 200 -5.58 -22.22 1.08
CA THR A 200 -4.12 -22.22 1.05
C THR A 200 -3.53 -21.82 -0.31
N ALA A 201 -4.37 -21.42 -1.29
CA ALA A 201 -3.98 -21.06 -2.66
C ALA A 201 -4.05 -19.54 -2.95
N ASP A 202 -4.32 -18.70 -1.94
CA ASP A 202 -4.30 -17.23 -2.04
C ASP A 202 -2.88 -16.65 -2.28
N SER A 203 -1.87 -17.52 -2.41
CA SER A 203 -0.51 -17.18 -2.77
C SER A 203 -0.12 -17.66 -4.17
N GLU A 204 -0.67 -18.75 -4.71
CA GLU A 204 -0.19 -19.34 -5.97
C GLU A 204 -0.90 -18.77 -7.21
N ASP A 205 -2.20 -18.48 -7.16
CA ASP A 205 -2.91 -17.92 -8.33
C ASP A 205 -2.51 -16.45 -8.60
N VAL A 206 -2.18 -15.68 -7.54
CA VAL A 206 -1.58 -14.32 -7.67
C VAL A 206 -0.16 -14.42 -8.24
N LYS A 207 0.63 -15.39 -7.76
CA LYS A 207 1.95 -15.65 -8.33
C LYS A 207 1.86 -16.17 -9.77
N ASP A 208 0.81 -16.93 -10.12
CA ASP A 208 0.52 -17.33 -11.51
C ASP A 208 0.15 -16.13 -12.37
N SER A 209 -0.55 -15.12 -11.84
CA SER A 209 -0.72 -13.84 -12.56
C SER A 209 0.59 -13.11 -12.74
N TRP A 210 1.49 -13.07 -11.75
CA TRP A 210 2.82 -12.47 -11.90
C TRP A 210 3.68 -13.18 -12.96
N VAL A 211 3.55 -14.49 -13.09
CA VAL A 211 4.18 -15.26 -14.18
C VAL A 211 3.57 -14.88 -15.53
N ARG A 212 2.23 -14.84 -15.60
CA ARG A 212 1.50 -14.52 -16.84
C ARG A 212 1.75 -13.10 -17.32
N ASP A 213 1.90 -12.17 -16.40
CA ASP A 213 2.19 -10.75 -16.64
C ASP A 213 3.69 -10.49 -16.87
N GLY A 214 4.53 -11.53 -16.80
CA GLY A 214 5.96 -11.45 -17.05
C GLY A 214 6.76 -10.78 -15.93
N LEU A 215 6.18 -10.62 -14.74
CA LEU A 215 6.87 -10.12 -13.54
C LEU A 215 7.77 -11.18 -12.90
N LEU A 216 7.41 -12.45 -13.09
CA LEU A 216 8.20 -13.61 -12.67
C LEU A 216 8.61 -14.47 -13.87
N ILE A 217 9.85 -14.96 -13.85
CA ILE A 217 10.42 -15.85 -14.85
C ILE A 217 10.87 -17.18 -14.23
N GLY A 218 10.86 -18.23 -15.05
CA GLY A 218 11.31 -19.55 -14.63
C GLY A 218 12.83 -19.69 -14.62
N GLY A 219 13.34 -20.70 -13.90
CA GLY A 219 14.78 -20.96 -13.81
C GLY A 219 15.46 -21.19 -15.16
N ALA A 220 14.79 -21.79 -16.15
CA ALA A 220 15.35 -21.96 -17.49
C ALA A 220 15.64 -20.60 -18.17
N GLN A 221 14.70 -19.65 -18.07
CA GLN A 221 14.85 -18.31 -18.63
C GLN A 221 15.95 -17.52 -17.92
N LEU A 222 16.03 -17.62 -16.59
CA LEU A 222 17.08 -16.94 -15.82
C LEU A 222 18.47 -17.57 -16.06
N SER A 223 18.57 -18.89 -16.15
CA SER A 223 19.79 -19.60 -16.50
C SER A 223 20.30 -19.23 -17.90
N GLU A 224 19.40 -19.10 -18.87
CA GLU A 224 19.72 -18.61 -20.21
C GLU A 224 20.23 -17.17 -20.17
N ALA A 225 19.52 -16.28 -19.47
CA ALA A 225 19.90 -14.88 -19.33
C ALA A 225 21.29 -14.69 -18.66
N TRP A 226 21.62 -15.52 -17.67
CA TRP A 226 22.92 -15.51 -17.00
C TRP A 226 23.98 -16.39 -17.67
N ASN A 227 23.65 -17.04 -18.79
CA ASN A 227 24.51 -18.01 -19.47
C ASN A 227 25.13 -19.04 -18.49
N CYS A 228 24.30 -19.61 -17.60
CA CYS A 228 24.72 -20.51 -16.55
C CYS A 228 23.91 -21.82 -16.54
N SER A 229 24.46 -22.89 -15.94
CA SER A 229 23.73 -24.15 -15.81
C SER A 229 22.64 -24.05 -14.75
N SER A 230 21.57 -24.83 -14.91
CA SER A 230 20.51 -24.93 -13.88
C SER A 230 21.05 -25.37 -12.52
N GLN A 231 22.10 -26.22 -12.51
CA GLN A 231 22.79 -26.62 -11.28
C GLN A 231 23.49 -25.45 -10.58
N ARG A 232 24.08 -24.52 -11.34
CA ARG A 232 24.72 -23.32 -10.78
C ARG A 232 23.67 -22.34 -10.23
N LEU A 233 22.54 -22.20 -10.90
CA LEU A 233 21.41 -21.41 -10.41
C LEU A 233 20.83 -21.98 -9.11
N GLU A 234 20.69 -23.30 -9.03
CA GLU A 234 20.25 -24.00 -7.82
C GLU A 234 21.22 -23.80 -6.64
N GLN A 235 22.53 -23.93 -6.88
CA GLN A 235 23.56 -23.66 -5.87
C GLN A 235 23.57 -22.20 -5.38
N ALA A 236 23.28 -21.23 -6.24
CA ALA A 236 23.16 -19.84 -5.84
C ALA A 236 21.90 -19.65 -4.96
N ARG A 237 20.79 -20.29 -5.32
CA ARG A 237 19.55 -20.25 -4.53
C ARG A 237 19.75 -20.87 -3.14
N ASP A 238 20.43 -22.01 -3.05
CA ASP A 238 20.67 -22.70 -1.77
C ASP A 238 21.64 -21.95 -0.85
N ARG A 239 22.41 -21.00 -1.40
CA ARG A 239 23.29 -20.09 -0.64
C ARG A 239 22.62 -18.76 -0.26
N ASP A 240 21.34 -18.59 -0.59
CA ASP A 240 20.61 -17.32 -0.48
C ASP A 240 21.28 -16.17 -1.27
N ASP A 241 22.03 -16.49 -2.33
CA ASP A 241 22.67 -15.52 -3.22
C ASP A 241 21.66 -14.90 -4.21
N LEU A 242 20.39 -15.33 -4.20
CA LEU A 242 19.31 -14.69 -4.94
C LEU A 242 17.97 -14.92 -4.27
N VAL A 243 17.04 -13.99 -4.46
CA VAL A 243 15.65 -14.21 -4.05
C VAL A 243 14.94 -15.13 -5.05
N SER A 244 14.14 -16.05 -4.50
CA SER A 244 13.21 -16.84 -5.29
C SER A 244 11.87 -16.96 -4.57
N LEU A 245 10.79 -17.02 -5.34
CA LEU A 245 9.46 -17.37 -4.86
C LEU A 245 9.20 -18.82 -5.21
N LYS A 246 8.93 -19.65 -4.19
CA LYS A 246 8.55 -21.05 -4.39
C LYS A 246 7.03 -21.18 -4.43
N PHE A 247 6.51 -21.72 -5.52
CA PHE A 247 5.09 -22.09 -5.68
C PHE A 247 4.92 -23.08 -6.84
N ARG A 248 3.87 -23.92 -6.78
CA ARG A 248 3.61 -25.03 -7.70
C ARG A 248 4.80 -25.99 -7.88
N GLY A 249 5.58 -26.17 -6.80
CA GLY A 249 6.78 -27.00 -6.80
C GLY A 249 7.96 -26.44 -7.59
N LEU A 250 7.84 -25.22 -8.12
CA LEU A 250 8.86 -24.56 -8.93
C LEU A 250 9.41 -23.33 -8.20
N HIS A 251 10.61 -22.94 -8.59
CA HIS A 251 11.21 -21.67 -8.18
C HIS A 251 11.07 -20.65 -9.31
N TRP A 252 10.62 -19.48 -8.91
CA TRP A 252 10.38 -18.33 -9.79
C TRP A 252 11.17 -17.14 -9.31
N TYR A 253 11.58 -16.32 -10.27
CA TYR A 253 12.53 -15.23 -10.04
C TYR A 253 11.97 -13.92 -10.57
N PRO A 254 12.21 -12.79 -9.90
CA PRO A 254 11.85 -11.47 -10.42
C PRO A 254 12.42 -11.27 -11.82
N ALA A 255 11.58 -10.97 -12.81
CA ALA A 255 11.99 -10.78 -14.19
C ALA A 255 13.12 -9.74 -14.38
N PRO A 256 13.16 -8.62 -13.62
CA PRO A 256 14.26 -7.66 -13.73
C PRO A 256 15.66 -8.24 -13.45
N MET A 257 15.77 -9.39 -12.79
CA MET A 257 17.07 -10.07 -12.57
C MET A 257 17.71 -10.60 -13.86
N ALA A 258 16.92 -10.85 -14.91
CA ALA A 258 17.44 -11.37 -16.16
C ALA A 258 18.35 -10.38 -16.91
N VAL A 259 18.22 -9.08 -16.64
CA VAL A 259 18.99 -8.04 -17.34
C VAL A 259 20.19 -7.53 -16.54
N VAL A 260 20.44 -8.10 -15.36
CA VAL A 260 21.57 -7.76 -14.48
C VAL A 260 22.44 -8.99 -14.22
N SER A 261 23.70 -8.78 -13.84
CA SER A 261 24.62 -9.89 -13.63
C SER A 261 24.27 -10.68 -12.35
N ALA A 262 24.62 -11.96 -12.32
CA ALA A 262 24.43 -12.80 -11.14
C ALA A 262 25.20 -12.28 -9.91
N ASP A 263 26.33 -11.60 -10.12
CA ASP A 263 27.12 -10.99 -9.04
C ASP A 263 26.38 -9.79 -8.43
N ASP A 264 25.80 -8.92 -9.25
CA ASP A 264 25.02 -7.77 -8.79
C ASP A 264 23.78 -8.23 -8.01
N VAL A 265 23.08 -9.26 -8.50
CA VAL A 265 21.94 -9.86 -7.80
C VAL A 265 22.35 -10.40 -6.44
N SER A 266 23.49 -11.09 -6.36
CA SER A 266 24.03 -11.61 -5.09
C SER A 266 24.33 -10.49 -4.09
N GLN A 267 24.92 -9.38 -4.53
CA GLN A 267 25.18 -8.23 -3.66
C GLN A 267 23.89 -7.62 -3.10
N VAL A 268 22.85 -7.47 -3.94
CA VAL A 268 21.56 -6.93 -3.51
C VAL A 268 20.80 -7.91 -2.61
N SER A 269 20.81 -9.21 -2.92
CA SER A 269 20.18 -10.24 -2.07
C SER A 269 20.88 -10.37 -0.71
N ALA A 270 22.20 -10.22 -0.65
CA ALA A 270 22.92 -10.14 0.62
C ALA A 270 22.51 -8.92 1.46
N ALA A 271 22.26 -7.78 0.82
CA ALA A 271 21.80 -6.56 1.47
C ALA A 271 20.34 -6.65 1.98
N LEU A 272 19.50 -7.45 1.33
CA LEU A 272 18.11 -7.70 1.72
C LEU A 272 17.93 -8.85 2.73
N ARG A 273 19.03 -9.41 3.27
CA ARG A 273 18.96 -10.55 4.19
C ARG A 273 18.09 -10.20 5.41
N GLY A 274 17.11 -11.05 5.70
CA GLY A 274 16.13 -10.85 6.77
C GLY A 274 14.78 -10.27 6.30
N VAL A 275 14.71 -9.73 5.09
CA VAL A 275 13.46 -9.32 4.44
C VAL A 275 12.77 -10.54 3.83
N ASP A 276 11.45 -10.65 3.92
CA ASP A 276 10.72 -11.78 3.34
C ASP A 276 10.76 -11.77 1.80
N ALA A 277 10.60 -12.95 1.18
CA ALA A 277 10.77 -13.12 -0.27
C ALA A 277 9.78 -12.32 -1.13
N ILE A 278 8.57 -12.02 -0.62
CA ILE A 278 7.58 -11.23 -1.35
C ILE A 278 8.01 -9.76 -1.34
N SER A 279 8.42 -9.24 -0.19
CA SER A 279 8.94 -7.86 -0.08
C SER A 279 10.21 -7.66 -0.90
N GLN A 280 11.09 -8.67 -0.97
CA GLN A 280 12.23 -8.66 -1.89
C GLN A 280 11.80 -8.66 -3.36
N PHE A 281 10.79 -9.45 -3.76
CA PHE A 281 10.24 -9.41 -5.11
C PHE A 281 9.65 -8.03 -5.47
N ILE A 282 8.87 -7.43 -4.56
CA ILE A 282 8.31 -6.09 -4.73
C ILE A 282 9.44 -5.05 -4.87
N PHE A 283 10.48 -5.15 -4.04
CA PHE A 283 11.67 -4.33 -4.14
C PHE A 283 12.29 -4.39 -5.54
N TRP A 284 12.45 -5.58 -6.12
CA TRP A 284 13.00 -5.72 -7.48
C TRP A 284 12.10 -5.15 -8.58
N SER A 285 10.78 -5.19 -8.37
CA SER A 285 9.79 -4.93 -9.43
C SER A 285 9.27 -3.50 -9.47
N ARG A 286 9.38 -2.74 -8.36
CA ARG A 286 8.88 -1.36 -8.27
C ARG A 286 9.93 -0.31 -8.62
N ASN A 287 9.45 0.87 -8.95
CA ASN A 287 10.27 2.08 -9.05
C ASN A 287 10.58 2.64 -7.66
N HIS A 288 11.77 3.18 -7.48
CA HIS A 288 12.22 3.72 -6.19
C HIS A 288 12.69 5.16 -6.35
N GLY A 289 12.09 6.08 -5.59
CA GLY A 289 12.42 7.51 -5.64
C GLY A 289 13.88 7.80 -5.29
N SER A 290 14.44 7.10 -4.31
CA SER A 290 15.84 7.25 -3.84
C SER A 290 16.90 6.90 -4.88
N ILE A 291 16.55 6.15 -5.93
CA ILE A 291 17.40 5.85 -7.08
C ILE A 291 16.86 6.52 -8.36
N GLY A 292 16.15 7.64 -8.23
CA GLY A 292 15.70 8.48 -9.34
C GLY A 292 14.45 7.98 -10.06
N GLY A 293 13.58 7.24 -9.35
CA GLY A 293 12.35 6.69 -9.92
C GLY A 293 12.59 5.48 -10.83
N LEU A 294 13.79 4.92 -10.81
CA LEU A 294 14.15 3.72 -11.57
C LEU A 294 13.77 2.45 -10.80
N THR A 295 13.57 1.37 -11.55
CA THR A 295 13.61 0.01 -10.98
C THR A 295 15.04 -0.33 -10.55
N VAL A 296 15.16 -1.34 -9.68
CA VAL A 296 16.46 -1.86 -9.23
C VAL A 296 17.35 -2.24 -10.42
N ALA A 297 16.80 -2.98 -11.39
CA ALA A 297 17.57 -3.44 -12.54
C ALA A 297 18.04 -2.28 -13.42
N GLN A 298 17.17 -1.29 -13.69
CA GLN A 298 17.56 -0.09 -14.44
C GLN A 298 18.68 0.67 -13.75
N ALA A 299 18.59 0.86 -12.43
CA ALA A 299 19.64 1.55 -11.69
C ALA A 299 20.98 0.78 -11.70
N ILE A 300 20.96 -0.55 -11.66
CA ILE A 300 22.18 -1.37 -11.80
C ILE A 300 22.79 -1.21 -13.19
N VAL A 301 21.97 -1.27 -14.24
CA VAL A 301 22.41 -1.05 -15.64
C VAL A 301 23.00 0.35 -15.82
N ASP A 302 22.46 1.35 -15.12
CA ASP A 302 22.98 2.73 -15.08
C ASP A 302 24.25 2.88 -14.21
N GLY A 303 24.82 1.79 -13.71
CA GLY A 303 26.05 1.80 -12.90
C GLY A 303 25.86 2.23 -11.45
N ARG A 304 24.62 2.24 -10.95
CA ARG A 304 24.26 2.72 -9.61
C ARG A 304 24.08 1.61 -8.57
N LEU A 305 24.78 0.49 -8.73
CA LEU A 305 24.72 -0.66 -7.82
C LEU A 305 24.91 -0.27 -6.35
N ARG A 306 25.84 0.64 -6.04
CA ARG A 306 26.09 1.11 -4.66
C ARG A 306 24.89 1.82 -4.04
N ASP A 307 24.09 2.52 -4.83
CA ASP A 307 22.89 3.20 -4.34
C ASP A 307 21.79 2.19 -4.06
N VAL A 308 21.63 1.21 -4.96
CA VAL A 308 20.70 0.08 -4.79
C VAL A 308 21.02 -0.73 -3.54
N VAL A 309 22.29 -1.07 -3.30
CA VAL A 309 22.71 -1.83 -2.12
C VAL A 309 22.42 -1.06 -0.82
N ARG A 310 22.67 0.26 -0.80
CA ARG A 310 22.30 1.10 0.36
C ARG A 310 20.80 1.14 0.59
N LEU A 311 20.01 1.25 -0.48
CA LEU A 311 18.56 1.22 -0.40
C LEU A 311 18.04 -0.12 0.15
N ALA A 312 18.61 -1.24 -0.31
CA ALA A 312 18.31 -2.56 0.19
C ALA A 312 18.63 -2.72 1.68
N GLN A 313 19.77 -2.19 2.14
CA GLN A 313 20.14 -2.19 3.56
C GLN A 313 19.16 -1.39 4.42
N SER A 314 18.73 -0.21 3.95
CA SER A 314 17.72 0.60 4.65
C SER A 314 16.42 -0.19 4.87
N LEU A 315 15.94 -0.83 3.80
CA LEU A 315 14.76 -1.70 3.89
C LEU A 315 14.99 -2.85 4.88
N ALA A 316 16.14 -3.53 4.83
CA ALA A 316 16.42 -4.62 5.75
C ALA A 316 16.49 -4.17 7.23
N SER A 317 17.00 -2.97 7.50
CA SER A 317 16.99 -2.38 8.84
C SER A 317 15.58 -2.10 9.35
N GLU A 318 14.72 -1.49 8.53
CA GLU A 318 13.31 -1.26 8.87
C GLU A 318 12.53 -2.56 9.14
N TRP A 319 12.89 -3.64 8.45
CA TRP A 319 12.31 -4.97 8.66
C TRP A 319 12.80 -5.66 9.93
N SER A 320 14.00 -5.33 10.40
CA SER A 320 14.59 -5.90 11.62
C SER A 320 14.12 -5.21 12.91
N GLU A 321 13.55 -4.01 12.80
CA GLU A 321 12.97 -3.24 13.92
C GLU A 321 11.48 -3.55 14.18
N ARG A 322 10.89 -4.47 13.41
CA ARG A 322 9.51 -4.96 13.55
C ARG A 322 9.43 -6.23 14.40
#